data_AF-A0AAW0ZZ93-F1
#
_entry.id   AF-A0AAW0ZZ93-F1
#
_cell.length_a   1.000
_cell.length_b   1.000
_cell.length_c   1.000
_cell.angle_alpha   90.00
_cell.angle_beta   90.00
_cell.angle_gamma   90.00
#
_symmetry.space_group_name_H-M   'P 1'
#
loop_
_entity.id
_entity.type
_entity.pdbx_description
1 polymer ?
#
loop_
_entity_poly.entity_id
_entity_poly.type
_entity_poly.pdbx_seq_one_letter_code
_entity_poly.pdbx_strand_id
1 'polypeptide(L)'
;MAKNKNIPYSKTGDKEEDEVLLEPFSYILQVPGKQIRTKLTHAFNYWLKVPEDKLHAVGDIIQLLHTSSLLIDDIQDNSVLRRGIPVAHNIYGMASTINAANYSMFIALEKLLALNHPESIQVYVEQLLELHRGQGMEIYWRDNYICPSETAYKQMTIRKTGGLFDLAVKLMQLFSDCKENFIPLAGILGLYFQIRDDYCNLHLEEYAENKSYCEDLSEGKFSFPIIHAIRTHPEDRQIMNILRQRTKDIEVKRYCVKLLEKFGSFAYTRTVLEELDKKARNEVQRLGGNPLLVRLLDELMNWKGCDPQQHDKKGGL
;
A
#
# COMPACT_ATOMS: atom_id res chain seq x y z
N MET A 1 -5.53 27.46 -11.35
CA MET A 1 -6.41 26.29 -11.54
C MET A 1 -5.73 25.33 -12.51
N ALA A 2 -5.07 24.29 -12.00
CA ALA A 2 -4.34 23.34 -12.84
C ALA A 2 -5.33 22.39 -13.54
N LYS A 3 -5.74 22.74 -14.77
CA LYS A 3 -6.41 21.83 -15.70
C LYS A 3 -5.37 20.82 -16.23
N ASN A 4 -5.80 19.56 -16.41
CA ASN A 4 -5.04 18.36 -16.78
C ASN A 4 -4.31 17.61 -15.66
N LYS A 5 -5.09 17.01 -14.75
CA LYS A 5 -4.78 15.66 -14.29
C LYS A 5 -5.69 14.72 -15.09
N ASN A 6 -5.16 13.62 -15.64
CA ASN A 6 -5.91 12.60 -16.38
C ASN A 6 -7.03 12.04 -15.49
N ILE A 7 -8.21 12.68 -15.48
CA ILE A 7 -9.39 12.11 -14.86
C ILE A 7 -9.89 11.03 -15.82
N PRO A 8 -9.95 9.77 -15.38
CA PRO A 8 -10.30 8.66 -16.24
C PRO A 8 -11.82 8.60 -16.37
N TYR A 9 -12.36 9.31 -17.35
CA TYR A 9 -13.77 9.19 -17.73
C TYR A 9 -14.01 7.88 -18.46
N SER A 10 -15.24 7.37 -18.35
CA SER A 10 -15.75 6.28 -19.16
C SER A 10 -15.76 6.70 -20.64
N LYS A 11 -15.48 5.77 -21.55
CA LYS A 11 -15.58 6.04 -22.99
C LYS A 11 -17.02 6.02 -23.50
N THR A 12 -17.94 5.46 -22.71
CA THR A 12 -19.33 5.20 -23.10
C THR A 12 -20.34 6.08 -22.38
N GLY A 13 -19.89 6.89 -21.41
CA GLY A 13 -20.75 7.71 -20.55
C GLY A 13 -20.84 9.19 -20.95
N ASP A 14 -21.71 9.91 -20.24
CA ASP A 14 -21.74 11.37 -20.24
C ASP A 14 -20.57 11.90 -19.39
N LYS A 15 -19.74 12.74 -20.00
CA LYS A 15 -18.57 13.31 -19.33
C LYS A 15 -18.95 14.22 -18.16
N GLU A 16 -20.05 14.97 -18.27
CA GLU A 16 -20.50 15.86 -17.19
C GLU A 16 -20.97 15.03 -15.99
N GLU A 17 -21.65 13.91 -16.24
CA GLU A 17 -22.02 12.96 -15.18
C GLU A 17 -20.79 12.30 -14.56
N ASP A 18 -19.83 11.83 -15.38
CA ASP A 18 -18.60 11.24 -14.86
C ASP A 18 -17.80 12.21 -13.99
N GLU A 19 -17.77 13.51 -14.35
CA GLU A 19 -17.13 14.55 -13.54
C GLU A 19 -17.76 14.63 -12.14
N VAL A 20 -19.10 14.62 -12.06
CA VAL A 20 -19.83 14.60 -10.78
C VAL A 20 -19.57 13.32 -10.00
N LEU A 21 -19.65 12.16 -10.66
CA LEU A 21 -19.49 10.85 -10.02
C LEU A 21 -18.06 10.61 -9.52
N LEU A 22 -17.05 11.23 -10.14
CA LEU A 22 -15.63 11.07 -9.80
C LEU A 22 -15.07 12.22 -8.95
N GLU A 23 -15.89 13.10 -8.39
CA GLU A 23 -15.40 14.15 -7.47
C GLU A 23 -14.60 13.59 -6.28
N PRO A 24 -15.06 12.54 -5.55
CA PRO A 24 -14.28 11.98 -4.43
C PRO A 24 -12.92 11.42 -4.87
N PHE A 25 -12.88 10.84 -6.08
CA PHE A 25 -11.65 10.31 -6.68
C PHE A 25 -10.70 11.42 -7.09
N SER A 26 -11.22 12.46 -7.75
CA SER A 26 -10.46 13.62 -8.20
C SER A 26 -9.89 14.41 -7.01
N TYR A 27 -10.64 14.50 -5.91
CA TYR A 27 -10.22 15.13 -4.67
C TYR A 27 -8.92 14.53 -4.12
N ILE A 28 -8.84 13.20 -3.98
CA ILE A 28 -7.62 12.56 -3.44
C ILE A 28 -6.43 12.60 -4.41
N LEU A 29 -6.70 12.76 -5.72
CA LEU A 29 -5.65 13.00 -6.71
C LEU A 29 -5.06 14.41 -6.66
N GLN A 30 -5.70 15.36 -5.96
CA GLN A 30 -5.16 16.72 -5.81
C GLN A 30 -3.82 16.70 -5.08
N VAL A 31 -3.66 15.80 -4.10
CA VAL A 31 -2.40 15.60 -3.38
C VAL A 31 -1.59 14.48 -4.03
N PRO A 32 -0.49 14.80 -4.74
CA PRO A 32 0.33 13.78 -5.38
C PRO A 32 0.94 12.86 -4.32
N GLY A 33 0.75 11.54 -4.50
CA GLY A 33 1.47 10.55 -3.70
C GLY A 33 2.94 10.44 -4.14
N LYS A 34 3.71 9.57 -3.49
CA LYS A 34 5.14 9.31 -3.80
C LYS A 34 5.41 8.66 -5.17
N GLN A 35 4.37 8.46 -5.99
CA GLN A 35 4.40 7.84 -7.34
C GLN A 35 5.22 6.53 -7.42
N ILE A 36 5.29 5.79 -6.32
CA ILE A 36 6.08 4.55 -6.20
C ILE A 36 5.65 3.53 -7.26
N ARG A 37 4.34 3.41 -7.51
CA ARG A 37 3.77 2.48 -8.49
C ARG A 37 4.23 2.81 -9.91
N THR A 38 4.20 4.08 -10.31
CA THR A 38 4.71 4.54 -11.60
C THR A 38 6.20 4.23 -11.74
N LYS A 39 7.01 4.55 -10.71
CA LYS A 39 8.44 4.21 -10.70
C LYS A 39 8.67 2.69 -10.85
N LEU A 40 7.87 1.87 -10.16
CA LEU A 40 7.93 0.40 -10.27
C LEU A 40 7.56 -0.07 -11.67
N THR A 41 6.47 0.42 -12.25
CA THR A 41 6.07 0.08 -13.63
C THR A 41 7.20 0.36 -14.62
N HIS A 42 7.84 1.53 -14.55
CA HIS A 42 9.00 1.83 -15.38
C HIS A 42 10.21 0.95 -15.05
N ALA A 43 10.45 0.65 -13.78
CA ALA A 43 11.53 -0.26 -13.38
C ALA A 43 11.32 -1.66 -13.95
N PHE A 44 10.13 -2.25 -13.85
CA PHE A 44 9.83 -3.54 -14.48
C PHE A 44 9.89 -3.47 -16.01
N ASN A 45 9.56 -2.33 -16.61
CA ASN A 45 9.65 -2.15 -18.06
C ASN A 45 11.10 -2.21 -18.58
N TYR A 46 12.10 -1.97 -17.73
CA TYR A 46 13.51 -2.21 -18.07
C TYR A 46 13.74 -3.65 -18.56
N TRP A 47 13.07 -4.62 -17.94
CA TRP A 47 13.11 -6.03 -18.36
C TRP A 47 12.07 -6.37 -19.42
N LEU A 48 10.84 -5.88 -19.24
CA LEU A 48 9.69 -6.31 -20.03
C LEU A 48 9.61 -5.65 -21.42
N LYS A 49 10.17 -4.44 -21.59
CA LYS A 49 10.24 -3.73 -22.89
C LYS A 49 8.89 -3.67 -23.61
N VAL A 50 7.82 -3.40 -22.87
CA VAL A 50 6.46 -3.28 -23.36
C VAL A 50 6.34 -2.04 -24.27
N PRO A 51 5.56 -2.10 -25.37
CA PRO A 51 5.24 -0.93 -26.18
C PRO A 51 4.70 0.24 -25.34
N GLU A 52 5.13 1.46 -25.65
CA GLU A 52 4.84 2.65 -24.83
C GLU A 52 3.33 2.89 -24.64
N ASP A 53 2.53 2.66 -25.69
CA ASP A 53 1.06 2.79 -25.63
C ASP A 53 0.44 1.80 -24.62
N LYS A 54 0.94 0.56 -24.59
CA LYS A 54 0.49 -0.47 -23.66
C LYS A 54 1.00 -0.21 -22.25
N LEU A 55 2.23 0.28 -22.10
CA LEU A 55 2.80 0.67 -20.82
C LEU A 55 1.96 1.77 -20.15
N HIS A 56 1.62 2.81 -20.90
CA HIS A 56 0.75 3.89 -20.41
C HIS A 56 -0.64 3.37 -20.04
N ALA A 57 -1.26 2.56 -20.91
CA ALA A 57 -2.58 2.00 -20.63
C ALA A 57 -2.60 1.13 -19.36
N VAL A 58 -1.58 0.29 -19.15
CA VAL A 58 -1.44 -0.49 -17.91
C VAL A 58 -1.21 0.43 -16.71
N GLY A 59 -0.35 1.45 -16.85
CA GLY A 59 -0.12 2.45 -15.80
C GLY A 59 -1.40 3.14 -15.33
N ASP A 60 -2.25 3.56 -16.27
CA ASP A 60 -3.55 4.18 -15.99
C ASP A 60 -4.50 3.24 -15.25
N ILE A 61 -4.59 1.97 -15.67
CA ILE A 61 -5.41 0.93 -15.02
C ILE A 61 -4.96 0.73 -13.57
N ILE A 62 -3.65 0.62 -13.34
CA ILE A 62 -3.10 0.41 -12.00
C ILE A 62 -3.32 1.63 -11.10
N GLN A 63 -3.18 2.85 -11.65
CA GLN A 63 -3.42 4.08 -10.90
C GLN A 63 -4.90 4.22 -10.51
N LEU A 64 -5.82 3.88 -11.42
CA LEU A 64 -7.27 3.80 -11.16
C LEU A 64 -7.59 2.87 -10.00
N LEU A 65 -7.12 1.63 -10.09
CA LEU A 65 -7.37 0.61 -9.07
C LEU A 65 -6.75 0.99 -7.73
N HIS A 66 -5.54 1.53 -7.73
CA HIS A 66 -4.90 2.00 -6.50
C HIS A 66 -5.69 3.12 -5.84
N THR A 67 -6.14 4.10 -6.61
CA THR A 67 -6.85 5.26 -6.09
C THR A 67 -8.23 4.86 -5.58
N SER A 68 -8.92 4.00 -6.33
CA SER A 68 -10.17 3.36 -5.92
C SER A 68 -10.00 2.56 -4.61
N SER A 69 -8.95 1.74 -4.50
CA SER A 69 -8.72 0.95 -3.29
C SER A 69 -8.48 1.85 -2.06
N LEU A 70 -7.77 2.98 -2.21
CA LEU A 70 -7.54 3.91 -1.10
C LEU A 70 -8.84 4.51 -0.56
N LEU A 71 -9.79 4.86 -1.44
CA LEU A 71 -11.09 5.42 -1.04
C LEU A 71 -11.89 4.41 -0.19
N ILE A 72 -11.89 3.14 -0.60
CA ILE A 72 -12.58 2.07 0.12
C ILE A 72 -11.86 1.72 1.42
N ASP A 73 -10.53 1.61 1.39
CA ASP A 73 -9.68 1.30 2.55
C ASP A 73 -9.85 2.37 3.65
N ASP A 74 -9.83 3.66 3.29
CA ASP A 74 -10.09 4.77 4.22
C ASP A 74 -11.44 4.63 4.96
N ILE A 75 -12.48 4.19 4.25
CA ILE A 75 -13.81 3.96 4.84
C ILE A 75 -13.79 2.73 5.74
N GLN A 76 -13.20 1.63 5.26
CA GLN A 76 -13.13 0.36 5.99
C GLN A 76 -12.33 0.48 7.28
N ASP A 77 -11.32 1.35 7.31
CA ASP A 77 -10.45 1.59 8.44
C ASP A 77 -10.93 2.73 9.37
N ASN A 78 -11.92 3.53 8.93
CA ASN A 78 -12.33 4.77 9.59
C ASN A 78 -11.17 5.77 9.75
N SER A 79 -10.29 5.84 8.76
CA SER A 79 -9.16 6.76 8.73
C SER A 79 -9.64 8.21 8.72
N VAL A 80 -8.84 9.15 9.25
CA VAL A 80 -9.22 10.57 9.32
C VAL A 80 -8.54 11.38 8.24
N LEU A 81 -7.29 11.04 7.92
CA LEU A 81 -6.46 11.77 6.97
C LEU A 81 -5.87 10.82 5.92
N ARG A 82 -5.72 11.35 4.71
CA ARG A 82 -4.99 10.70 3.61
C ARG A 82 -4.07 11.72 2.95
N ARG A 83 -2.75 11.49 3.04
CA ARG A 83 -1.73 12.41 2.51
C ARG A 83 -1.87 13.84 3.07
N GLY A 84 -2.19 13.93 4.36
CA GLY A 84 -2.29 15.20 5.09
C GLY A 84 -3.55 16.04 4.83
N ILE A 85 -4.48 15.54 4.02
CA ILE A 85 -5.80 16.14 3.83
C ILE A 85 -6.89 15.21 4.40
N PRO A 86 -8.09 15.72 4.73
CA PRO A 86 -9.22 14.89 5.11
C PRO A 86 -9.49 13.77 4.11
N VAL A 87 -9.91 12.60 4.59
CA VAL A 87 -10.38 11.51 3.71
C VAL A 87 -11.62 11.92 2.93
N ALA A 88 -11.77 11.40 1.72
CA ALA A 88 -12.85 11.80 0.80
C ALA A 88 -14.25 11.60 1.39
N HIS A 89 -14.47 10.53 2.14
CA HIS A 89 -15.78 10.23 2.73
C HIS A 89 -16.20 11.22 3.83
N ASN A 90 -15.25 11.95 4.42
CA ASN A 90 -15.56 13.05 5.36
C ASN A 90 -15.96 14.35 4.65
N ILE A 91 -15.69 14.47 3.34
CA ILE A 91 -16.06 15.64 2.53
C ILE A 91 -17.33 15.37 1.72
N TYR A 92 -17.37 14.23 1.02
CA TYR A 92 -18.42 13.88 0.05
C TYR A 92 -19.44 12.86 0.59
N GLY A 93 -19.21 12.34 1.80
CA GLY A 93 -20.01 11.26 2.38
C GLY A 93 -19.58 9.86 1.93
N MET A 94 -19.89 8.87 2.76
CA MET A 94 -19.53 7.47 2.51
C MET A 94 -20.18 6.93 1.23
N ALA A 95 -21.47 7.18 1.00
CA ALA A 95 -22.21 6.64 -0.14
C ALA A 95 -21.59 7.09 -1.47
N SER A 96 -21.35 8.39 -1.63
CA SER A 96 -20.72 8.96 -2.82
C SER A 96 -19.30 8.41 -3.02
N THR A 97 -18.53 8.28 -1.93
CA THR A 97 -17.14 7.79 -1.99
C THR A 97 -17.06 6.32 -2.38
N ILE A 98 -17.93 5.47 -1.82
CA ILE A 98 -18.05 4.05 -2.19
C ILE A 98 -18.44 3.93 -3.68
N ASN A 99 -19.44 4.71 -4.11
CA ASN A 99 -19.88 4.69 -5.50
C ASN A 99 -18.77 5.10 -6.46
N ALA A 100 -18.08 6.22 -6.18
CA ALA A 100 -16.97 6.71 -6.99
C ALA A 100 -15.82 5.69 -7.09
N ALA A 101 -15.49 5.03 -5.99
CA ALA A 101 -14.47 4.00 -5.97
C ALA A 101 -14.86 2.77 -6.81
N ASN A 102 -16.08 2.24 -6.61
CA ASN A 102 -16.59 1.12 -7.40
C ASN A 102 -16.69 1.46 -8.88
N TYR A 103 -17.19 2.65 -9.21
CA TYR A 103 -17.28 3.12 -10.59
C TYR A 103 -15.90 3.18 -11.25
N SER A 104 -14.90 3.71 -10.54
CA SER A 104 -13.50 3.74 -11.00
C SER A 104 -12.92 2.35 -11.28
N MET A 105 -13.33 1.31 -10.54
CA MET A 105 -12.92 -0.07 -10.84
C MET A 105 -13.50 -0.56 -12.17
N PHE A 106 -14.74 -0.21 -12.50
CA PHE A 106 -15.34 -0.58 -13.79
C PHE A 106 -14.78 0.22 -14.96
N ILE A 107 -14.39 1.48 -14.76
CA ILE A 107 -13.63 2.25 -15.76
C ILE A 107 -12.27 1.60 -16.01
N ALA A 108 -11.60 1.09 -14.95
CA ALA A 108 -10.36 0.34 -15.10
C ALA A 108 -10.57 -0.93 -15.93
N LEU A 109 -11.68 -1.64 -15.73
CA LEU A 109 -12.07 -2.80 -16.54
C LEU A 109 -12.37 -2.41 -18.00
N GLU A 110 -13.06 -1.29 -18.25
CA GLU A 110 -13.31 -0.79 -19.62
C GLU A 110 -11.98 -0.51 -20.34
N LYS A 111 -11.03 0.15 -19.66
CA LYS A 111 -9.68 0.40 -20.20
C LYS A 111 -8.88 -0.88 -20.41
N LEU A 112 -9.01 -1.85 -19.52
CA LEU A 112 -8.41 -3.17 -19.65
C LEU A 112 -8.91 -3.91 -20.90
N LEU A 113 -10.22 -3.90 -21.15
CA LEU A 113 -10.80 -4.50 -22.36
C LEU A 113 -10.23 -3.86 -23.64
N ALA A 114 -9.98 -2.55 -23.62
CA ALA A 114 -9.36 -1.84 -24.73
C ALA A 114 -7.88 -2.23 -24.99
N LEU A 115 -7.23 -2.97 -24.09
CA LEU A 115 -5.91 -3.55 -24.36
C LEU A 115 -5.96 -4.62 -25.47
N ASN A 116 -7.14 -5.21 -25.71
CA ASN A 116 -7.43 -6.22 -26.73
C ASN A 116 -6.53 -7.46 -26.65
N HIS A 117 -6.31 -7.96 -25.42
CA HIS A 117 -5.57 -9.19 -25.15
C HIS A 117 -6.50 -10.21 -24.47
N PRO A 118 -6.61 -11.46 -24.97
CA PRO A 118 -7.59 -12.44 -24.48
C PRO A 118 -7.42 -12.80 -23.00
N GLU A 119 -6.18 -12.81 -22.50
CA GLU A 119 -5.89 -13.15 -21.09
C GLU A 119 -6.03 -11.97 -20.12
N SER A 120 -6.23 -10.74 -20.61
CA SER A 120 -6.23 -9.54 -19.76
C SER A 120 -7.32 -9.57 -18.68
N ILE A 121 -8.54 -10.00 -19.03
CA ILE A 121 -9.68 -10.12 -18.11
C ILE A 121 -9.38 -11.17 -17.03
N GLN A 122 -8.82 -12.32 -17.42
CA GLN A 122 -8.50 -13.37 -16.46
C GLN A 122 -7.48 -12.87 -15.43
N VAL A 123 -6.38 -12.25 -15.89
CA VAL A 123 -5.38 -11.65 -15.01
C VAL A 123 -6.01 -10.63 -14.07
N TYR A 124 -6.85 -9.73 -14.60
CA TYR A 124 -7.54 -8.72 -13.80
C TYR A 124 -8.42 -9.33 -12.70
N VAL A 125 -9.30 -10.27 -13.05
CA VAL A 125 -10.22 -10.91 -12.10
C VAL A 125 -9.47 -11.69 -11.04
N GLU A 126 -8.46 -12.49 -11.43
CA GLU A 126 -7.64 -13.24 -10.48
C GLU A 126 -6.95 -12.33 -9.46
N GLN A 127 -6.37 -11.21 -9.91
CA GLN A 127 -5.67 -10.29 -9.00
C GLN A 127 -6.63 -9.49 -8.13
N LEU A 128 -7.78 -9.04 -8.63
CA LEU A 128 -8.78 -8.38 -7.78
C LEU A 128 -9.33 -9.33 -6.72
N LEU A 129 -9.52 -10.62 -7.04
CA LEU A 129 -9.93 -11.62 -6.04
C LEU A 129 -8.86 -11.79 -4.95
N GLU A 130 -7.57 -11.87 -5.30
CA GLU A 130 -6.50 -11.93 -4.31
C GLU A 130 -6.44 -10.67 -3.45
N LEU A 131 -6.56 -9.48 -4.05
CA LEU A 131 -6.61 -8.20 -3.31
C LEU A 131 -7.72 -8.21 -2.24
N HIS A 132 -8.94 -8.62 -2.61
CA HIS A 132 -10.07 -8.69 -1.68
C HIS A 132 -9.91 -9.81 -0.64
N ARG A 133 -9.28 -10.94 -0.98
CA ARG A 133 -8.93 -12.00 -0.01
C ARG A 133 -7.92 -11.48 1.02
N GLY A 134 -6.94 -10.69 0.60
CA GLY A 134 -5.98 -10.03 1.48
C GLY A 134 -6.68 -9.05 2.43
N GLN A 135 -7.37 -8.06 1.86
CA GLN A 135 -8.12 -7.05 2.62
C GLN A 135 -9.11 -7.68 3.61
N GLY A 136 -9.89 -8.66 3.14
CA GLY A 136 -10.90 -9.33 3.96
C GLY A 136 -10.32 -10.07 5.16
N MET A 137 -9.15 -10.69 5.02
CA MET A 137 -8.49 -11.36 6.16
C MET A 137 -7.96 -10.36 7.18
N GLU A 138 -7.41 -9.22 6.74
CA GLU A 138 -6.97 -8.15 7.63
C GLU A 138 -8.13 -7.58 8.45
N ILE A 139 -9.24 -7.24 7.77
CA ILE A 139 -10.49 -6.79 8.39
C ILE A 139 -11.02 -7.84 9.36
N TYR A 140 -11.05 -9.12 8.95
CA TYR A 140 -11.54 -10.21 9.79
C TYR A 140 -10.75 -10.31 11.10
N TRP A 141 -9.41 -10.30 11.03
CA TRP A 141 -8.56 -10.34 12.22
C TRP A 141 -8.81 -9.14 13.13
N ARG A 142 -8.81 -7.94 12.57
CA ARG A 142 -9.06 -6.67 13.27
C ARG A 142 -10.40 -6.66 13.99
N ASP A 143 -11.48 -7.01 13.29
CA ASP A 143 -12.86 -6.88 13.81
C ASP A 143 -13.24 -8.02 14.76
N ASN A 144 -12.55 -9.17 14.67
CA ASN A 144 -12.73 -10.31 15.59
C ASN A 144 -11.65 -10.37 16.69
N TYR A 145 -10.71 -9.41 16.71
CA TYR A 145 -9.62 -9.34 17.68
C TYR A 145 -8.74 -10.60 17.73
N ILE A 146 -8.46 -11.18 16.56
CA ILE A 146 -7.65 -12.38 16.40
C ILE A 146 -6.28 -11.96 15.85
N CYS A 147 -5.26 -11.93 16.70
CA CYS A 147 -3.90 -11.64 16.23
C CYS A 147 -3.41 -12.77 15.30
N PRO A 148 -3.04 -12.47 14.03
CA PRO A 148 -2.54 -13.47 13.11
C PRO A 148 -1.14 -13.96 13.50
N SER A 149 -0.69 -15.05 12.88
CA SER A 149 0.73 -15.40 12.85
C SER A 149 1.49 -14.50 11.89
N GLU A 150 2.79 -14.35 12.10
CA GLU A 150 3.63 -13.59 11.17
C GLU A 150 3.55 -14.17 9.75
N THR A 151 3.53 -15.50 9.61
CA THR A 151 3.33 -16.18 8.32
C THR A 151 1.98 -15.84 7.69
N ALA A 152 0.90 -15.83 8.47
CA ALA A 152 -0.41 -15.46 7.97
C ALA A 152 -0.46 -13.98 7.53
N TYR A 153 0.13 -13.08 8.33
CA TYR A 153 0.26 -11.67 7.96
C TYR A 153 1.06 -11.48 6.67
N LYS A 154 2.19 -12.19 6.53
CA LYS A 154 3.01 -12.16 5.30
C LYS A 154 2.20 -12.60 4.08
N GLN A 155 1.45 -13.69 4.19
CA GLN A 155 0.60 -14.18 3.11
C GLN A 155 -0.53 -13.19 2.76
N MET A 156 -1.18 -12.61 3.78
CA MET A 156 -2.20 -11.58 3.59
C MET A 156 -1.62 -10.36 2.87
N THR A 157 -0.43 -9.92 3.26
CA THR A 157 0.25 -8.76 2.68
C THR A 157 0.63 -8.99 1.22
N ILE A 158 1.14 -10.18 0.88
CA ILE A 158 1.42 -10.54 -0.51
C ILE A 158 0.15 -10.44 -1.36
N ARG A 159 -1.01 -10.82 -0.81
CA ARG A 159 -2.30 -10.68 -1.48
C ARG A 159 -2.77 -9.23 -1.60
N LYS A 160 -2.80 -8.47 -0.50
CA LYS A 160 -3.32 -7.09 -0.43
C LYS A 160 -2.42 -6.08 -1.16
N THR A 161 -1.12 -6.11 -0.91
CA THR A 161 -0.18 -5.11 -1.42
C THR A 161 0.60 -5.62 -2.62
N GLY A 162 1.00 -6.90 -2.59
CA GLY A 162 1.64 -7.56 -3.74
C GLY A 162 0.69 -7.77 -4.92
N GLY A 163 -0.60 -8.06 -4.69
CA GLY A 163 -1.57 -8.36 -5.74
C GLY A 163 -1.71 -7.26 -6.81
N LEU A 164 -1.58 -5.98 -6.43
CA LEU A 164 -1.62 -4.88 -7.39
C LEU A 164 -0.31 -4.73 -8.17
N PHE A 165 0.83 -5.06 -7.55
CA PHE A 165 2.12 -5.13 -8.27
C PHE A 165 2.12 -6.32 -9.24
N ASP A 166 1.64 -7.49 -8.80
CA ASP A 166 1.47 -8.67 -9.64
C ASP A 166 0.53 -8.38 -10.81
N LEU A 167 -0.56 -7.65 -10.59
CA LEU A 167 -1.44 -7.21 -11.68
C LEU A 167 -0.68 -6.38 -12.71
N ALA A 168 0.07 -5.37 -12.27
CA ALA A 168 0.85 -4.52 -13.17
C ALA A 168 1.83 -5.34 -14.02
N VAL A 169 2.63 -6.18 -13.36
CA VAL A 169 3.64 -7.00 -14.00
C VAL A 169 3.03 -8.04 -14.95
N LYS A 170 1.98 -8.75 -14.53
CA LYS A 170 1.29 -9.73 -15.38
C LYS A 170 0.67 -9.10 -16.61
N LEU A 171 0.02 -7.93 -16.47
CA LEU A 171 -0.54 -7.21 -17.63
C LEU A 171 0.56 -6.75 -18.59
N MET A 172 1.69 -6.27 -18.07
CA MET A 172 2.86 -5.93 -18.90
C MET A 172 3.42 -7.17 -19.62
N GLN A 173 3.48 -8.33 -18.96
CA GLN A 173 3.97 -9.59 -19.54
C GLN A 173 3.15 -10.10 -20.73
N LEU A 174 1.87 -9.72 -20.83
CA LEU A 174 1.02 -10.03 -22.00
C LEU A 174 1.56 -9.40 -23.29
N PHE A 175 2.28 -8.28 -23.18
CA PHE A 175 2.80 -7.50 -24.31
C PHE A 175 4.33 -7.51 -24.39
N SER A 176 4.95 -8.48 -23.72
CA SER A 176 6.40 -8.60 -23.58
C SER A 176 6.87 -9.99 -24.00
N ASP A 177 8.01 -10.04 -24.69
CA ASP A 177 8.71 -11.29 -25.01
C ASP A 177 9.43 -11.89 -23.80
N CYS A 178 9.69 -11.09 -22.75
CA CYS A 178 10.28 -11.55 -21.51
C CYS A 178 9.27 -12.38 -20.69
N LYS A 179 9.58 -13.67 -20.48
CA LYS A 179 8.76 -14.64 -19.74
C LYS A 179 9.35 -15.02 -18.37
N GLU A 180 10.29 -14.23 -17.87
CA GLU A 180 10.86 -14.42 -16.53
C GLU A 180 9.79 -14.39 -15.44
N ASN A 181 10.01 -15.15 -14.37
CA ASN A 181 9.10 -15.16 -13.23
C ASN A 181 9.43 -14.02 -12.26
N PHE A 182 8.61 -12.97 -12.28
CA PHE A 182 8.74 -11.80 -11.41
C PHE A 182 7.91 -11.89 -10.12
N ILE A 183 7.07 -12.92 -9.95
CA ILE A 183 6.19 -13.08 -8.78
C ILE A 183 6.99 -13.08 -7.47
N PRO A 184 8.15 -13.77 -7.34
CA PRO A 184 8.93 -13.72 -6.10
C PRO A 184 9.37 -12.30 -5.73
N LEU A 185 9.85 -11.53 -6.72
CA LEU A 185 10.27 -10.14 -6.53
C LEU A 185 9.10 -9.25 -6.13
N ALA A 186 7.97 -9.35 -6.83
CA ALA A 186 6.78 -8.57 -6.53
C ALA A 186 6.23 -8.88 -5.13
N GLY A 187 6.26 -10.15 -4.71
CA GLY A 187 5.91 -10.55 -3.34
C GLY A 187 6.86 -9.98 -2.28
N ILE A 188 8.17 -10.00 -2.52
CA ILE A 188 9.17 -9.40 -1.61
C ILE A 188 8.94 -7.88 -1.50
N LEU A 189 8.77 -7.20 -2.64
CA LEU A 189 8.50 -5.76 -2.67
C LEU A 189 7.20 -5.43 -1.94
N GLY A 190 6.11 -6.15 -2.23
CA GLY A 190 4.82 -5.97 -1.58
C GLY A 190 4.91 -6.09 -0.05
N LEU A 191 5.63 -7.11 0.42
CA LEU A 191 5.88 -7.29 1.85
C LEU A 191 6.73 -6.18 2.46
N TYR A 192 7.81 -5.78 1.77
CA TYR A 192 8.68 -4.68 2.20
C TYR A 192 7.90 -3.36 2.30
N PHE A 193 7.09 -3.01 1.29
CA PHE A 193 6.29 -1.79 1.30
C PHE A 193 5.29 -1.75 2.44
N GLN A 194 4.61 -2.86 2.73
CA GLN A 194 3.62 -2.91 3.81
C GLN A 194 4.29 -2.84 5.18
N ILE A 195 5.31 -3.65 5.44
CA ILE A 195 6.01 -3.62 6.74
C ILE A 195 6.64 -2.24 6.96
N ARG A 196 7.14 -1.60 5.90
CA ARG A 196 7.67 -0.24 5.98
C ARG A 196 6.56 0.76 6.32
N ASP A 197 5.36 0.65 5.72
CA ASP A 197 4.23 1.53 6.08
C ASP A 197 3.79 1.35 7.53
N ASP A 198 3.66 0.09 7.97
CA ASP A 198 3.33 -0.27 9.37
C ASP A 198 4.38 0.28 10.36
N TYR A 199 5.67 0.19 10.03
CA TYR A 199 6.74 0.77 10.84
C TYR A 199 6.65 2.30 10.88
N CYS A 200 6.48 2.95 9.72
CA CYS A 200 6.40 4.41 9.63
C CYS A 200 5.17 4.95 10.38
N ASN A 201 4.03 4.26 10.31
CA ASN A 201 2.79 4.67 10.98
C ASN A 201 2.96 4.81 12.50
N LEU A 202 3.74 3.90 13.11
CA LEU A 202 3.90 3.81 14.56
C LEU A 202 5.16 4.49 15.10
N HIS A 203 6.17 4.73 14.27
CA HIS A 203 7.49 5.20 14.72
C HIS A 203 7.83 6.63 14.31
N LEU A 204 7.28 7.14 13.20
CA LEU A 204 7.71 8.41 12.62
C LEU A 204 6.69 9.52 12.90
N GLU A 205 7.09 10.51 13.70
CA GLU A 205 6.27 11.71 13.96
C GLU A 205 5.93 12.48 12.67
N GLU A 206 6.88 12.60 11.72
CA GLU A 206 6.63 13.22 10.40
C GLU A 206 5.60 12.45 9.56
N TYR A 207 5.41 11.14 9.80
CA TYR A 207 4.36 10.37 9.12
C TYR A 207 2.96 10.72 9.64
N ALA A 208 2.87 11.30 10.86
CA ALA A 208 1.66 11.88 11.41
C ALA A 208 1.22 13.18 10.71
N GLU A 209 2.03 13.73 9.79
CA GLU A 209 1.58 14.80 8.89
C GLU A 209 0.82 14.24 7.69
N ASN A 210 1.08 12.99 7.30
CA ASN A 210 0.42 12.33 6.16
C ASN A 210 -0.81 11.51 6.58
N LYS A 211 -0.79 10.94 7.78
CA LYS A 211 -1.85 10.17 8.46
C LYS A 211 -2.04 10.74 9.86
N SER A 212 -3.07 10.33 10.61
CA SER A 212 -3.12 10.70 12.04
C SER A 212 -2.03 9.99 12.87
N TYR A 213 -1.61 10.55 14.00
CA TYR A 213 -0.58 9.94 14.86
C TYR A 213 -0.95 8.51 15.28
N CYS A 214 -0.11 7.52 14.94
CA CYS A 214 -0.33 6.09 15.18
C CYS A 214 -1.75 5.65 14.79
N GLU A 215 -2.15 5.95 13.56
CA GLU A 215 -3.50 5.66 13.04
C GLU A 215 -3.84 4.16 13.13
N ASP A 216 -2.87 3.27 12.92
CA ASP A 216 -3.07 1.81 13.04
C ASP A 216 -3.65 1.41 14.41
N LEU A 217 -3.33 2.15 15.49
CA LEU A 217 -3.90 1.92 16.82
C LEU A 217 -5.35 2.38 16.93
N SER A 218 -5.72 3.47 16.24
CA SER A 218 -7.11 3.92 16.14
C SER A 218 -7.94 2.99 15.26
N GLU A 219 -7.33 2.40 14.24
CA GLU A 219 -7.98 1.40 13.39
C GLU A 219 -8.16 0.07 14.13
N GLY A 220 -7.37 -0.19 15.17
CA GLY A 220 -7.32 -1.48 15.88
C GLY A 220 -6.59 -2.56 15.07
N LYS A 221 -5.74 -2.13 14.14
CA LYS A 221 -5.07 -2.97 13.14
C LYS A 221 -3.96 -3.81 13.76
N PHE A 222 -3.85 -5.06 13.33
CA PHE A 222 -2.70 -5.92 13.65
C PHE A 222 -1.57 -5.67 12.66
N SER A 223 -0.88 -4.54 12.81
CA SER A 223 0.31 -4.23 12.00
C SER A 223 1.54 -5.02 12.44
N PHE A 224 2.59 -5.08 11.61
CA PHE A 224 3.73 -5.96 11.83
C PHE A 224 4.41 -5.83 13.22
N PRO A 225 4.73 -4.61 13.73
CA PRO A 225 5.32 -4.46 15.06
C PRO A 225 4.39 -4.91 16.19
N ILE A 226 3.09 -4.72 15.99
CA ILE A 226 2.04 -5.08 16.96
C ILE A 226 1.87 -6.60 17.03
N ILE A 227 1.87 -7.28 15.89
CA ILE A 227 1.84 -8.75 15.83
C ILE A 227 3.06 -9.32 16.56
N HIS A 228 4.25 -8.80 16.29
CA HIS A 228 5.46 -9.25 16.99
C HIS A 228 5.31 -9.11 18.51
N ALA A 229 4.88 -7.95 19.00
CA ALA A 229 4.71 -7.70 20.42
C ALA A 229 3.75 -8.68 21.08
N ILE A 230 2.55 -8.84 20.53
CA ILE A 230 1.49 -9.71 21.07
C ILE A 230 1.96 -11.19 21.09
N ARG A 231 2.70 -11.62 20.07
CA ARG A 231 3.13 -13.03 19.97
C ARG A 231 4.35 -13.36 20.81
N THR A 232 5.24 -12.39 21.02
CA THR A 232 6.45 -12.59 21.85
C THR A 232 6.19 -12.40 23.34
N HIS A 233 5.16 -11.63 23.69
CA HIS A 233 4.76 -11.36 25.08
C HIS A 233 3.27 -11.69 25.30
N PRO A 234 2.86 -12.97 25.16
CA PRO A 234 1.45 -13.38 25.24
C PRO A 234 0.80 -13.16 26.62
N GLU A 235 1.60 -12.97 27.66
CA GLU A 235 1.17 -12.59 29.01
C GLU A 235 0.71 -11.13 29.10
N ASP A 236 1.18 -10.24 28.22
CA ASP A 236 0.73 -8.86 28.14
C ASP A 236 -0.63 -8.77 27.46
N ARG A 237 -1.64 -8.29 28.20
CA ARG A 237 -2.98 -8.02 27.64
C ARG A 237 -3.16 -6.56 27.25
N GLN A 238 -2.18 -5.70 27.51
CA GLN A 238 -2.32 -4.26 27.38
C GLN A 238 -2.43 -3.85 25.92
N ILE A 239 -1.54 -4.34 25.06
CA ILE A 239 -1.56 -4.02 23.62
C ILE A 239 -2.89 -4.46 22.99
N MET A 240 -3.32 -5.70 23.24
CA MET A 240 -4.58 -6.21 22.73
C MET A 240 -5.79 -5.40 23.21
N ASN A 241 -5.80 -4.97 24.48
CA ASN A 241 -6.86 -4.14 25.01
C ASN A 241 -6.86 -2.73 24.41
N ILE A 242 -5.69 -2.15 24.14
CA ILE A 242 -5.57 -0.84 23.47
C ILE A 242 -6.12 -0.91 22.04
N LEU A 243 -5.79 -1.96 21.28
CA LEU A 243 -6.34 -2.16 19.92
C LEU A 243 -7.86 -2.26 19.93
N ARG A 244 -8.43 -2.99 20.89
CA ARG A 244 -9.88 -3.14 21.07
C ARG A 244 -10.59 -1.82 21.33
N GLN A 245 -9.92 -0.88 22.00
CA GLN A 245 -10.51 0.42 22.30
C GLN A 245 -10.62 1.31 21.06
N ARG A 246 -9.83 1.04 19.99
CA ARG A 246 -9.76 1.92 18.80
C ARG A 246 -9.58 3.38 19.19
N THR A 247 -8.69 3.60 20.16
CA THR A 247 -8.60 4.87 20.88
C THR A 247 -8.08 5.98 19.98
N LYS A 248 -8.59 7.20 20.20
CA LYS A 248 -8.04 8.44 19.63
C LYS A 248 -7.17 9.21 20.63
N ASP A 249 -7.06 8.71 21.87
CA ASP A 249 -6.26 9.32 22.93
C ASP A 249 -4.76 9.17 22.63
N ILE A 250 -4.07 10.31 22.55
CA ILE A 250 -2.65 10.38 22.21
C ILE A 250 -1.78 9.75 23.30
N GLU A 251 -2.14 9.88 24.57
CA GLU A 251 -1.33 9.33 25.67
C GLU A 251 -1.46 7.81 25.75
N VAL A 252 -2.64 7.26 25.44
CA VAL A 252 -2.80 5.79 25.30
C VAL A 252 -1.97 5.27 24.11
N LYS A 253 -1.96 5.98 22.99
CA LYS A 253 -1.13 5.63 21.82
C LYS A 253 0.37 5.69 22.14
N ARG A 254 0.82 6.78 22.77
CA ARG A 254 2.22 6.98 23.21
C ARG A 254 2.65 5.87 24.18
N TYR A 255 1.76 5.45 25.07
CA TYR A 255 2.00 4.34 25.97
C TYR A 255 2.17 3.01 25.21
N CYS A 256 1.30 2.73 24.24
CA CYS A 256 1.43 1.54 23.39
C CYS A 256 2.76 1.52 22.62
N VAL A 257 3.16 2.65 22.02
CA VAL A 257 4.45 2.77 21.32
C VAL A 257 5.62 2.47 22.27
N LYS A 258 5.59 2.95 23.52
CA LYS A 258 6.61 2.62 24.53
C LYS A 258 6.66 1.12 24.84
N LEU A 259 5.51 0.43 24.87
CA LEU A 259 5.47 -1.04 25.03
C LEU A 259 6.09 -1.74 23.81
N LEU A 260 5.76 -1.31 22.59
CA LEU A 260 6.35 -1.87 21.37
C LEU A 260 7.89 -1.73 21.35
N GLU A 261 8.42 -0.58 21.80
CA GLU A 261 9.86 -0.38 21.95
C GLU A 261 10.44 -1.28 23.04
N LYS A 262 9.82 -1.34 24.22
CA LYS A 262 10.24 -2.21 25.34
C LYS A 262 10.30 -3.69 24.93
N PHE A 263 9.35 -4.14 24.12
CA PHE A 263 9.28 -5.52 23.61
C PHE A 263 10.19 -5.78 22.40
N GLY A 264 10.97 -4.79 21.97
CA GLY A 264 11.90 -4.91 20.85
C GLY A 264 11.23 -5.02 19.49
N SER A 265 9.93 -4.71 19.37
CA SER A 265 9.17 -4.87 18.12
C SER A 265 9.66 -3.97 17.00
N PHE A 266 10.06 -2.73 17.32
CA PHE A 266 10.64 -1.83 16.32
C PHE A 266 12.00 -2.34 15.84
N ALA A 267 12.87 -2.78 16.75
CA ALA A 267 14.16 -3.36 16.39
C ALA A 267 14.00 -4.61 15.51
N TYR A 268 13.09 -5.52 15.88
CA TYR A 268 12.75 -6.69 15.06
C TYR A 268 12.25 -6.30 13.67
N THR A 269 11.35 -5.32 13.59
CA THR A 269 10.80 -4.84 12.32
C THR A 269 11.89 -4.27 11.41
N ARG A 270 12.86 -3.52 11.96
CA ARG A 270 14.01 -3.03 11.20
C ARG A 270 14.85 -4.17 10.63
N THR A 271 15.18 -5.18 11.44
CA THR A 271 15.91 -6.37 10.97
C THR A 271 15.19 -7.05 9.81
N VAL A 272 13.87 -7.23 9.92
CA VAL A 272 13.06 -7.84 8.85
C VAL A 272 13.06 -6.98 7.59
N LEU A 273 12.97 -5.65 7.70
CA LEU A 273 13.08 -4.74 6.55
C LEU A 273 14.46 -4.83 5.87
N GLU A 274 15.54 -4.92 6.63
CA GLU A 274 16.90 -5.09 6.08
C GLU A 274 17.07 -6.42 5.35
N GLU A 275 16.52 -7.50 5.92
CA GLU A 275 16.52 -8.81 5.26
C GLU A 275 15.71 -8.79 3.96
N LEU A 276 14.56 -8.11 3.95
CA LEU A 276 13.72 -7.98 2.76
C LEU A 276 14.38 -7.13 1.68
N ASP A 277 15.02 -6.02 2.03
CA ASP A 277 15.82 -5.22 1.08
C ASP A 277 16.95 -6.08 0.47
N LYS A 278 17.69 -6.83 1.30
CA LYS A 278 18.73 -7.74 0.81
C LYS A 278 18.16 -8.81 -0.12
N LYS A 279 17.03 -9.43 0.25
CA LYS A 279 16.34 -10.41 -0.61
C LYS A 279 15.89 -9.79 -1.93
N ALA A 280 15.33 -8.59 -1.91
CA ALA A 280 14.92 -7.87 -3.12
C ALA A 280 16.13 -7.61 -4.03
N ARG A 281 17.24 -7.10 -3.50
CA ARG A 281 18.47 -6.84 -4.27
C ARG A 281 19.07 -8.10 -4.87
N ASN A 282 19.12 -9.19 -4.10
CA ASN A 282 19.58 -10.48 -4.60
C ASN A 282 18.70 -10.99 -5.75
N GLU A 283 17.38 -10.85 -5.62
CA GLU A 283 16.44 -11.26 -6.66
C GLU A 283 16.55 -10.38 -7.92
N VAL A 284 16.76 -9.06 -7.75
CA VAL A 284 17.08 -8.16 -8.87
C VAL A 284 18.36 -8.59 -9.58
N GLN A 285 19.40 -8.97 -8.84
CA GLN A 285 20.64 -9.47 -9.43
C GLN A 285 20.43 -10.80 -10.16
N ARG A 286 19.65 -11.72 -9.59
CA ARG A 286 19.27 -13.01 -10.23
C ARG A 286 18.57 -12.79 -11.57
N LEU A 287 17.74 -11.75 -11.67
CA LEU A 287 17.02 -11.34 -12.88
C LEU A 287 17.89 -10.52 -13.88
N GLY A 288 19.22 -10.51 -13.71
CA GLY A 288 20.14 -9.82 -14.62
C GLY A 288 20.40 -8.34 -14.28
N GLY A 289 19.96 -7.87 -13.12
CA GLY A 289 20.16 -6.50 -12.65
C GLY A 289 19.15 -5.50 -13.21
N ASN A 290 18.90 -4.43 -12.45
CA ASN A 290 17.98 -3.35 -12.83
C ASN A 290 18.31 -2.05 -12.07
N PRO A 291 18.97 -1.07 -12.71
CA PRO A 291 19.42 0.14 -12.04
C PRO A 291 18.26 1.03 -11.56
N LEU A 292 17.12 1.00 -12.26
CA LEU A 292 15.93 1.77 -11.87
C LEU A 292 15.33 1.22 -10.57
N LEU A 293 15.23 -0.11 -10.47
CA LEU A 293 14.70 -0.75 -9.27
C LEU A 293 15.67 -0.63 -8.08
N VAL A 294 16.98 -0.75 -8.31
CA VAL A 294 18.00 -0.54 -7.27
C VAL A 294 17.91 0.89 -6.71
N ARG A 295 17.80 1.90 -7.58
CA ARG A 295 17.62 3.29 -7.14
C ARG A 295 16.35 3.48 -6.32
N LEU A 296 15.25 2.85 -6.74
CA LEU A 296 14.01 2.89 -5.97
C LEU A 296 14.17 2.24 -4.59
N LEU A 297 14.85 1.09 -4.49
CA LEU A 297 15.14 0.45 -3.21
C LEU A 297 15.97 1.39 -2.31
N ASP A 298 16.98 2.08 -2.86
CA ASP A 298 17.78 3.07 -2.12
C ASP A 298 16.92 4.21 -1.57
N GLU A 299 16.02 4.77 -2.38
CA GLU A 299 15.08 5.83 -1.94
C GLU A 299 14.19 5.37 -0.78
N LEU A 300 13.84 4.08 -0.75
CA LEU A 300 12.96 3.53 0.28
C LEU A 300 13.67 3.26 1.61
N MET A 301 15.00 3.33 1.67
CA MET A 301 15.79 3.15 2.89
C MET A 301 15.77 4.37 3.82
N ASN A 302 15.06 5.44 3.46
CA ASN A 302 14.98 6.67 4.25
C ASN A 302 14.48 6.48 5.69
N TRP A 303 13.76 5.40 5.98
CA TRP A 303 13.34 5.05 7.35
C TRP A 303 14.53 4.78 8.29
N LYS A 304 15.72 4.46 7.76
CA LYS A 304 16.95 4.28 8.55
C LYS A 304 17.50 5.58 9.13
N GLY A 305 17.21 6.72 8.51
CA GLY A 305 17.69 8.03 8.96
C GLY A 305 16.99 8.53 10.23
N CYS A 306 15.89 7.89 10.62
CA CYS A 306 15.02 8.31 11.72
C CYS A 306 15.29 7.52 13.02
N ASP A 307 16.42 6.83 13.14
CA ASP A 307 16.82 6.16 14.38
C ASP A 307 17.20 7.22 15.45
N PRO A 308 16.43 7.35 16.55
CA PRO A 308 16.78 8.27 17.64
C PRO A 308 18.18 7.97 18.20
N GLN A 309 18.65 6.72 18.13
CA GLN A 309 19.97 6.33 18.64
C GLN A 309 21.14 6.80 17.77
N GLN A 310 20.89 7.27 16.54
CA GLN A 310 21.92 7.91 15.71
C GLN A 310 22.03 9.42 15.93
N HIS A 311 20.97 10.07 16.43
CA HIS A 311 21.02 11.49 16.79
C HIS A 311 21.89 11.75 18.03
N ASP A 312 21.89 10.84 19.01
CA ASP A 312 22.74 10.98 20.21
C ASP A 312 24.24 10.81 19.95
N LYS A 313 24.65 10.25 18.80
CA LYS A 313 26.08 10.14 18.44
C LYS A 313 26.64 11.37 17.72
N LYS A 314 25.80 12.35 17.35
CA LYS A 314 26.25 13.58 16.67
C LYS A 314 26.19 14.84 17.56
N GLY A 315 25.71 14.73 18.80
CA GLY A 315 25.63 15.83 19.77
C GLY A 315 26.78 15.94 20.77
N GLY A 316 27.82 15.11 20.63
CA GLY A 316 28.98 15.12 21.52
C GLY A 316 30.27 15.48 20.77
N LEU A 317 30.45 16.77 20.48
CA LEU A 317 31.75 17.42 20.28
C LEU A 317 31.60 18.92 20.51
#